data_AF-G0VJS8-F1
#
_entry.id   AF-G0VJS8-F1
#
_cell.length_a   1.000
_cell.length_b   1.000
_cell.length_c   1.000
_cell.angle_alpha   90.00
_cell.angle_beta   90.00
_cell.angle_gamma   90.00
#
_symmetry.space_group_name_H-M   'P 1'
#
loop_
_entity.id
_entity.type
_entity.pdbx_description
1 polymer ?
#
loop_
_entity_poly.entity_id
_entity_poly.type
_entity_poly.pdbx_seq_one_letter_code
_entity_poly.pdbx_strand_id
1 'polypeptide(L)'
;MSLDKEHEVLVSSYLTGLHIPAAHHPHSPPTPKLIFPRKLNLPHKKHVLWCVLRRNQFSYYKDEQEREALYVVPGDMILNLKVQKEDGTLSLYSTDTTLTFRFLEHTTQEKWVKAIDEFMRCKRESEEAGSDSDDEKISMDDKDICENEEDRRRSEITVEESPGHDEEFYTTFDPSTKEHCIKKGTISVRVKRVRFNRKKWKLFRVELTNRWFKLYSLKSGALKRQIDLNKVVDCVEGPSLPSELDTAFVLITLNERVQLRPDTEQEMVDWIISLKSTILVREKLTGTH
;
A
#
# COMPACT_ATOMS: atom_id res chain seq x y z
N MET A 1 -3.02 -19.77 -15.49
CA MET A 1 -4.36 -19.16 -15.43
C MET A 1 -4.77 -18.75 -16.84
N SER A 2 -6.01 -19.02 -17.29
CA SER A 2 -6.48 -18.51 -18.60
C SER A 2 -6.52 -16.99 -18.59
N LEU A 3 -5.89 -16.36 -19.60
CA LEU A 3 -5.86 -14.91 -19.84
C LEU A 3 -7.25 -14.25 -19.87
N ASP A 4 -8.31 -15.02 -20.12
CA ASP A 4 -9.68 -14.52 -20.28
C ASP A 4 -10.32 -13.92 -19.01
N LYS A 5 -9.76 -14.17 -17.82
CA LYS A 5 -10.35 -13.65 -16.56
C LYS A 5 -9.75 -12.35 -16.07
N GLU A 6 -8.64 -11.88 -16.65
CA GLU A 6 -7.87 -10.77 -16.10
C GLU A 6 -8.66 -9.45 -16.06
N HIS A 7 -9.53 -9.23 -17.03
CA HIS A 7 -10.35 -8.02 -17.15
C HIS A 7 -11.80 -8.20 -16.67
N GLU A 8 -12.12 -9.32 -16.02
CA GLU A 8 -13.45 -9.58 -15.48
C GLU A 8 -13.85 -8.49 -14.49
N VAL A 9 -15.05 -7.93 -14.68
CA VAL A 9 -15.62 -6.91 -13.80
C VAL A 9 -16.17 -7.58 -12.56
N LEU A 10 -15.63 -7.22 -11.40
CA LEU A 10 -16.11 -7.70 -10.10
C LEU A 10 -17.30 -6.87 -9.61
N VAL A 11 -17.22 -5.55 -9.79
CA VAL A 11 -18.33 -4.64 -9.48
C VAL A 11 -18.24 -3.36 -10.29
N SER A 12 -19.38 -2.78 -10.62
CA SER A 12 -19.49 -1.44 -11.17
C SER A 12 -20.70 -0.71 -10.61
N SER A 13 -20.58 0.61 -10.43
CA SER A 13 -21.69 1.46 -10.01
C SER A 13 -21.37 2.94 -10.14
N TYR A 14 -22.40 3.77 -10.08
CA TYR A 14 -22.24 5.21 -9.94
C TYR A 14 -21.84 5.61 -8.52
N LEU A 15 -20.71 6.31 -8.38
CA LEU A 15 -20.22 6.86 -7.12
C LEU A 15 -19.91 8.35 -7.26
N THR A 16 -20.03 9.11 -6.17
CA THR A 16 -19.66 10.53 -6.16
C THR A 16 -18.18 10.70 -5.78
N GLY A 17 -17.36 11.28 -6.65
CA GLY A 17 -15.96 11.61 -6.32
C GLY A 17 -15.85 12.70 -5.25
N LEU A 18 -15.16 12.40 -4.14
CA LEU A 18 -14.86 13.34 -3.05
C LEU A 18 -13.42 13.86 -3.14
N HIS A 19 -12.46 12.94 -3.26
CA HIS A 19 -11.04 13.24 -3.40
C HIS A 19 -10.49 12.40 -4.55
N ILE A 20 -10.43 12.99 -5.75
CA ILE A 20 -9.90 12.35 -6.96
C ILE A 20 -8.99 13.34 -7.69
N PRO A 21 -7.95 12.85 -8.41
CA PRO A 21 -7.15 13.68 -9.29
C PRO A 21 -8.03 14.40 -10.31
N ALA A 22 -7.68 15.64 -10.65
CA ALA A 22 -8.21 16.27 -11.85
C ALA A 22 -7.76 15.42 -13.05
N ALA A 23 -8.69 15.13 -13.97
CA ALA A 23 -8.44 14.24 -15.11
C ALA A 23 -7.12 14.59 -15.82
N HIS A 24 -6.14 13.71 -15.70
CA HIS A 24 -4.89 13.77 -16.43
C HIS A 24 -4.65 12.39 -17.05
N HIS A 25 -4.62 12.37 -18.38
CA HIS A 25 -4.37 11.18 -19.20
C HIS A 25 -3.00 10.58 -18.85
N PRO A 26 -2.90 9.30 -18.42
CA PRO A 26 -1.61 8.69 -18.09
C PRO A 26 -0.86 8.11 -19.30
N HIS A 27 -1.42 8.14 -20.51
CA HIS A 27 -0.75 7.65 -21.72
C HIS A 27 -0.49 8.78 -22.71
N SER A 28 0.53 9.59 -22.42
CA SER A 28 1.18 10.41 -23.44
C SER A 28 2.68 10.41 -23.16
N PRO A 29 3.53 10.02 -24.12
CA PRO A 29 4.99 10.15 -23.96
C PRO A 29 5.35 11.63 -23.75
N PRO A 30 6.51 11.94 -23.14
CA PRO A 30 6.89 13.31 -22.82
C PRO A 30 7.19 14.06 -24.12
N THR A 31 6.17 14.73 -24.67
CA THR A 31 6.35 15.61 -25.83
C THR A 31 6.48 17.06 -25.35
N PRO A 32 7.31 17.87 -26.03
CA PRO A 32 7.65 19.20 -25.58
C PRO A 32 6.44 20.12 -25.68
N LYS A 33 6.06 20.69 -24.52
CA LYS A 33 5.25 21.90 -24.31
C LYS A 33 4.38 22.33 -25.52
N LEU A 34 3.29 21.62 -25.76
CA LEU A 34 2.15 22.21 -26.44
C LEU A 34 1.19 22.76 -25.38
N ILE A 35 1.04 24.08 -25.41
CA ILE A 35 0.09 24.84 -24.61
C ILE A 35 -1.31 24.40 -25.03
N PHE A 36 -1.89 23.44 -24.31
CA PHE A 36 -3.32 23.16 -24.42
C PHE A 36 -4.11 24.22 -23.65
N PRO A 37 -5.18 24.77 -24.25
CA PRO A 37 -5.94 25.83 -23.64
C PRO A 37 -6.81 25.29 -22.50
N ARG A 38 -6.77 26.02 -21.39
CA ARG A 38 -7.74 26.02 -20.28
C ARG A 38 -7.76 24.76 -19.42
N LYS A 39 -7.18 24.96 -18.23
CA LYS A 39 -7.70 24.43 -16.95
C LYS A 39 -9.20 24.18 -17.06
N LEU A 40 -9.57 22.91 -17.01
CA LEU A 40 -10.91 22.48 -16.67
C LEU A 40 -11.16 22.94 -15.22
N ASN A 41 -11.51 24.22 -15.06
CA ASN A 41 -12.17 24.74 -13.89
C ASN A 41 -13.55 24.10 -13.86
N LEU A 42 -13.66 22.84 -13.44
CA LEU A 42 -14.98 22.29 -13.15
C LEU A 42 -15.44 22.88 -11.81
N PRO A 43 -16.55 23.63 -11.80
CA PRO A 43 -17.10 24.17 -10.56
C PRO A 43 -17.55 23.02 -9.65
N HIS A 44 -17.60 23.29 -8.34
CA HIS A 44 -17.97 22.43 -7.20
C HIS A 44 -19.29 21.62 -7.29
N LYS A 45 -19.60 20.96 -8.40
CA LYS A 45 -20.66 19.94 -8.46
C LYS A 45 -20.04 18.59 -8.09
N LYS A 46 -20.68 17.90 -7.15
CA LYS A 46 -20.44 16.49 -6.83
C LYS A 46 -20.45 15.69 -8.13
N HIS A 47 -19.27 15.25 -8.59
CA HIS A 47 -19.14 14.49 -9.83
C HIS A 47 -19.55 13.05 -9.58
N VAL A 48 -20.72 12.67 -10.09
CA VAL A 48 -21.14 11.27 -10.16
C VAL A 48 -20.38 10.62 -11.30
N LEU A 49 -19.67 9.55 -11.02
CA LEU A 49 -18.75 8.85 -11.91
C LEU A 49 -19.14 7.39 -11.97
N TRP A 50 -18.95 6.76 -13.13
CA TRP A 50 -19.09 5.32 -13.27
C TRP A 50 -17.78 4.66 -12.84
N CYS A 51 -17.78 4.01 -11.68
CA CYS A 51 -16.60 3.34 -11.13
C CYS A 51 -16.70 1.84 -11.40
N VAL A 52 -15.58 1.23 -11.79
CA VAL A 52 -15.49 -0.18 -12.16
C VAL A 52 -14.27 -0.80 -11.47
N LEU A 53 -14.49 -1.85 -10.70
CA LEU A 53 -13.43 -2.70 -10.16
C LEU A 53 -13.36 -3.98 -10.99
N ARG A 54 -12.20 -4.24 -11.57
CA ARG A 54 -11.86 -5.47 -12.30
C ARG A 54 -10.84 -6.26 -11.49
N ARG A 55 -10.61 -7.52 -11.85
CA ARG A 55 -9.62 -8.37 -11.18
C ARG A 55 -8.20 -7.77 -11.15
N ASN A 56 -7.82 -7.02 -12.18
CA ASN A 56 -6.46 -6.47 -12.29
C ASN A 56 -6.37 -4.95 -12.25
N GLN A 57 -7.48 -4.22 -12.02
CA GLN A 57 -7.45 -2.76 -11.97
C GLN A 57 -8.73 -2.17 -11.37
N PHE A 58 -8.63 -0.94 -10.92
CA PHE A 58 -9.77 -0.06 -10.67
C PHE A 58 -9.76 1.08 -11.70
N SER A 59 -10.92 1.39 -12.28
CA SER A 59 -11.05 2.53 -13.17
C SER A 59 -12.32 3.31 -12.91
N TYR A 60 -12.33 4.59 -13.31
CA TYR A 60 -13.56 5.37 -13.34
C TYR A 60 -13.70 6.17 -14.62
N TYR A 61 -14.95 6.36 -15.01
CA TYR A 61 -15.40 6.98 -16.25
C TYR A 61 -16.36 8.11 -15.90
N LYS A 62 -16.60 9.00 -16.88
CA LYS A 62 -17.61 10.04 -16.73
C LYS A 62 -19.02 9.44 -16.65
N ASP A 63 -19.29 8.40 -17.43
CA ASP A 63 -20.51 7.60 -17.38
C ASP A 63 -20.25 6.16 -17.87
N GLU A 64 -21.28 5.31 -17.91
CA GLU A 64 -21.19 3.90 -18.31
C GLU A 64 -20.97 3.70 -19.82
N GLN A 65 -21.33 4.67 -20.65
CA GLN A 65 -21.24 4.57 -22.12
C GLN A 65 -19.87 5.02 -22.65
N GLU A 66 -19.15 5.81 -21.85
CA GLU A 66 -17.79 6.25 -22.13
C GLU A 66 -16.83 5.07 -22.26
N ARG A 67 -16.09 5.03 -23.38
CA ARG A 67 -15.15 3.95 -23.67
C ARG A 67 -13.77 4.19 -23.06
N GLU A 68 -13.44 5.45 -22.76
CA GLU A 68 -12.15 5.85 -22.21
C GLU A 68 -12.27 6.15 -20.71
N ALA A 69 -11.42 5.51 -19.92
CA ALA A 69 -11.35 5.76 -18.49
C ALA A 69 -10.71 7.13 -18.24
N LEU A 70 -11.30 7.91 -17.32
CA LEU A 70 -10.70 9.17 -16.85
C LEU A 70 -9.46 8.91 -16.00
N TYR A 71 -9.41 7.76 -15.33
CA TYR A 71 -8.28 7.32 -14.53
C TYR A 71 -8.33 5.80 -14.35
N VAL A 72 -7.15 5.19 -14.32
CA VAL A 72 -6.97 3.76 -14.11
C VAL A 72 -5.89 3.59 -13.03
N VAL A 73 -6.19 2.77 -12.04
CA VAL A 73 -5.24 2.30 -11.04
C VAL A 73 -5.02 0.81 -11.31
N PRO A 74 -3.83 0.43 -11.82
CA PRO A 74 -3.42 -0.97 -11.94
C PRO A 74 -3.53 -1.71 -10.60
N GLY A 75 -3.90 -2.98 -10.63
CA GLY A 75 -4.23 -3.78 -9.44
C GLY A 75 -3.03 -4.07 -8.53
N ASP A 76 -1.85 -4.21 -9.13
CA ASP A 76 -0.55 -4.26 -8.43
C ASP A 76 -0.32 -2.98 -7.61
N MET A 77 -0.69 -1.82 -8.16
CA MET A 77 -0.61 -0.54 -7.46
C MET A 77 -1.71 -0.36 -6.40
N ILE A 78 -2.79 -1.15 -6.38
CA ILE A 78 -3.85 -1.04 -5.36
C ILE A 78 -3.41 -1.74 -4.08
N LEU A 79 -3.17 -0.97 -3.02
CA LEU A 79 -2.76 -1.50 -1.72
C LEU A 79 -3.95 -1.93 -0.87
N ASN A 80 -5.05 -1.15 -0.90
CA ASN A 80 -6.27 -1.51 -0.20
C ASN A 80 -7.49 -0.75 -0.77
N LEU A 81 -8.68 -1.34 -0.64
CA LEU A 81 -9.94 -0.63 -0.79
C LEU A 81 -10.76 -0.81 0.49
N LYS A 82 -11.27 0.28 1.06
CA LYS A 82 -12.07 0.23 2.28
C LYS A 82 -13.41 0.91 2.10
N VAL A 83 -14.48 0.19 2.44
CA VAL A 83 -15.83 0.75 2.54
C VAL A 83 -16.09 1.14 3.99
N GLN A 84 -16.30 2.44 4.22
CA GLN A 84 -16.72 2.98 5.51
C GLN A 84 -18.25 3.05 5.51
N LYS A 85 -18.90 2.07 6.16
CA LYS A 85 -20.38 1.93 6.15
C LYS A 85 -21.09 3.12 6.80
N GLU A 86 -20.53 3.66 7.89
CA GLU A 86 -21.10 4.80 8.64
C GLU A 86 -21.21 6.06 7.77
N ASP A 87 -20.14 6.39 7.05
CA ASP A 87 -20.07 7.59 6.19
C ASP A 87 -20.53 7.34 4.75
N GLY A 88 -20.78 6.07 4.40
CA GLY A 88 -21.09 5.62 3.05
C GLY A 88 -20.01 6.00 2.04
N THR A 89 -18.73 5.84 2.40
CA THR A 89 -17.59 6.16 1.53
C THR A 89 -16.76 4.94 1.15
N LEU A 90 -16.18 5.00 -0.04
CA LEU A 90 -15.17 4.07 -0.53
C LEU A 90 -13.84 4.82 -0.60
N SER A 91 -12.83 4.31 0.10
CA SER A 91 -11.46 4.81 0.02
C SER A 91 -10.58 3.78 -0.67
N LEU A 92 -9.96 4.16 -1.79
CA LEU A 92 -8.97 3.35 -2.50
C LEU A 92 -7.59 3.90 -2.22
N TYR A 93 -6.71 3.06 -1.71
CA TYR A 93 -5.32 3.36 -1.41
C TYR A 93 -4.43 2.68 -2.46
N SER A 94 -3.76 3.45 -3.31
CA SER A 94 -2.77 2.91 -4.25
C SER A 94 -1.34 3.16 -3.78
N THR A 95 -0.30 2.84 -4.56
CA THR A 95 1.09 3.19 -4.22
C THR A 95 1.36 4.70 -4.29
N ASP A 96 0.63 5.43 -5.12
CA ASP A 96 0.88 6.85 -5.41
C ASP A 96 -0.24 7.82 -4.97
N THR A 97 -1.50 7.37 -4.93
CA THR A 97 -2.67 8.22 -4.68
C THR A 97 -3.69 7.59 -3.74
N THR A 98 -4.56 8.42 -3.18
CA THR A 98 -5.72 7.97 -2.41
C THR A 98 -6.96 8.58 -3.02
N LEU A 99 -7.84 7.72 -3.50
CA LEU A 99 -9.11 8.11 -4.09
C LEU A 99 -10.20 7.92 -3.05
N THR A 100 -11.12 8.87 -2.95
CA THR A 100 -12.30 8.74 -2.08
C THR A 100 -13.56 9.02 -2.86
N PHE A 101 -14.50 8.10 -2.77
CA PHE A 101 -15.81 8.16 -3.38
C PHE A 101 -16.91 8.02 -2.32
N ARG A 102 -18.11 8.50 -2.63
CA ARG A 102 -19.30 8.31 -1.80
C ARG A 102 -20.34 7.51 -2.57
N PHE A 103 -20.92 6.52 -1.90
CA PHE A 103 -22.01 5.73 -2.44
C PHE A 103 -23.30 6.56 -2.54
N LEU A 104 -24.07 6.33 -3.61
CA LEU A 104 -25.40 6.90 -3.75
C LEU A 104 -26.45 6.11 -2.98
N GLU A 105 -26.28 4.78 -2.91
CA GLU A 105 -27.22 3.85 -2.29
C GLU A 105 -26.51 2.85 -1.37
N HIS A 106 -27.17 2.45 -0.28
CA HIS A 106 -26.63 1.45 0.66
C HIS A 106 -26.52 0.05 0.04
N THR A 107 -27.44 -0.33 -0.85
CA THR A 107 -27.43 -1.62 -1.57
C THR A 107 -26.17 -1.81 -2.42
N THR A 108 -25.61 -0.70 -2.92
CA THR A 108 -24.37 -0.70 -3.69
C THR A 108 -23.17 -0.97 -2.78
N GLN A 109 -23.18 -0.48 -1.53
CA GLN A 109 -22.08 -0.69 -0.59
C GLN A 109 -21.82 -2.18 -0.34
N GLU A 110 -22.86 -2.96 -0.11
CA GLU A 110 -22.73 -4.40 0.17
C GLU A 110 -22.15 -5.18 -1.02
N LYS A 111 -22.52 -4.80 -2.25
CA LYS A 111 -21.94 -5.38 -3.47
C LYS A 111 -20.44 -5.08 -3.58
N TRP A 112 -20.05 -3.84 -3.27
CA TRP A 112 -18.65 -3.43 -3.29
C TRP A 112 -17.82 -4.10 -2.21
N VAL A 113 -18.36 -4.28 -1.00
CA VAL A 113 -17.65 -5.03 0.06
C VAL A 113 -17.31 -6.43 -0.43
N LYS A 114 -18.28 -7.18 -0.95
CA LYS A 114 -18.06 -8.55 -1.46
C LYS A 114 -17.04 -8.60 -2.60
N ALA A 115 -17.13 -7.67 -3.55
CA ALA A 115 -16.21 -7.60 -4.68
C ALA A 115 -14.79 -7.20 -4.28
N ILE A 116 -14.64 -6.32 -3.28
CA ILE A 116 -13.34 -5.94 -2.72
C ILE A 116 -12.72 -7.12 -1.99
N ASP A 117 -13.48 -7.85 -1.18
CA ASP A 117 -12.99 -9.03 -0.48
C ASP A 117 -12.49 -10.10 -1.48
N GLU A 118 -13.22 -10.31 -2.57
CA GLU A 118 -12.79 -11.19 -3.67
C GLU A 118 -11.51 -10.68 -4.35
N PHE A 119 -11.45 -9.39 -4.68
CA PHE A 119 -10.28 -8.75 -5.29
C PHE A 119 -9.01 -8.94 -4.42
N MET A 120 -9.12 -8.64 -3.12
CA MET A 120 -7.99 -8.72 -2.19
C MET A 120 -7.57 -10.17 -1.91
N ARG A 121 -8.52 -11.11 -1.92
CA ARG A 121 -8.21 -12.54 -1.82
C ARG A 121 -7.41 -13.02 -3.04
N CYS A 122 -7.90 -12.74 -4.25
CA CYS A 122 -7.19 -13.16 -5.46
C CYS A 122 -5.80 -12.51 -5.59
N LYS A 123 -5.64 -11.26 -5.13
CA LYS A 123 -4.34 -10.59 -5.10
C LYS A 123 -3.31 -11.36 -4.26
N ARG A 124 -3.68 -11.79 -3.04
CA ARG A 124 -2.80 -12.58 -2.16
C ARG A 124 -2.40 -13.93 -2.79
N GLU A 125 -3.38 -14.64 -3.35
CA GLU A 125 -3.13 -15.92 -4.02
C GLU A 125 -2.15 -15.79 -5.20
N SER A 126 -2.19 -14.67 -5.93
CA SER A 126 -1.27 -14.43 -7.05
C SER A 126 0.15 -14.05 -6.62
N GLU A 127 0.31 -13.37 -5.48
CA GLU A 127 1.62 -13.02 -4.92
C GLU A 127 2.34 -14.27 -4.36
N GLU A 128 1.58 -15.21 -3.80
CA GLU A 128 2.11 -16.48 -3.28
C GLU A 128 2.47 -17.49 -4.40
N ALA A 129 1.73 -17.50 -5.51
CA ALA A 129 1.97 -18.40 -6.65
C ALA A 129 3.14 -18.00 -7.56
N GLY A 130 3.65 -16.76 -7.45
CA GLY A 130 4.78 -16.25 -8.26
C GLY A 130 6.17 -16.57 -7.69
N SER A 131 6.25 -17.29 -6.57
CA SER A 131 7.51 -17.56 -5.87
C SER A 131 8.16 -18.92 -6.22
N ASP A 132 7.63 -19.66 -7.20
CA ASP A 132 8.14 -21.00 -7.50
C ASP A 132 8.33 -21.23 -9.01
N SER A 133 9.50 -21.79 -9.36
CA SER A 133 9.93 -22.30 -10.67
C SER A 133 10.44 -21.33 -11.75
N ASP A 134 11.76 -21.13 -11.77
CA ASP A 134 12.58 -21.13 -13.00
C ASP A 134 13.79 -22.07 -12.78
N ASP A 135 13.54 -23.39 -12.81
CA ASP A 135 14.57 -24.39 -13.09
C ASP A 135 14.30 -24.93 -14.50
N GLU A 136 14.98 -24.34 -15.47
CA GLU A 136 15.00 -24.83 -16.84
C GLU A 136 15.53 -26.28 -16.89
N LYS A 137 14.73 -27.15 -17.51
CA LYS A 137 15.15 -28.48 -17.94
C LYS A 137 16.30 -28.35 -18.95
N ILE A 138 17.52 -28.66 -18.51
CA ILE A 138 18.62 -29.01 -19.41
C ILE A 138 18.79 -30.53 -19.37
N SER A 139 18.59 -31.16 -20.53
CA SER A 139 18.87 -32.56 -20.80
C SER A 139 20.37 -32.85 -20.66
N MET A 140 20.74 -33.81 -19.83
CA MET A 140 22.10 -34.35 -19.75
C MET A 140 22.28 -35.49 -20.77
N ASP A 141 23.21 -35.27 -21.71
CA ASP A 141 24.00 -36.34 -22.34
C ASP A 141 25.40 -36.34 -21.69
N ASP A 142 25.98 -37.53 -21.55
CA ASP A 142 27.19 -37.88 -20.80
C ASP A 142 28.47 -37.05 -21.11
N LYS A 143 29.24 -36.67 -20.06
CA LYS A 143 30.60 -37.18 -19.73
C LYS A 143 31.44 -36.24 -18.83
N ASP A 144 32.14 -36.90 -17.92
CA ASP A 144 33.43 -36.58 -17.25
C ASP A 144 33.52 -35.47 -16.16
N ILE A 145 33.58 -35.95 -14.89
CA ILE A 145 34.70 -35.81 -13.91
C ILE A 145 35.56 -34.53 -14.08
N CYS A 146 35.69 -33.62 -13.11
CA CYS A 146 36.44 -33.81 -11.85
C CYS A 146 36.11 -32.77 -10.75
N GLU A 147 36.15 -33.29 -9.51
CA GLU A 147 36.50 -32.72 -8.20
C GLU A 147 36.75 -31.20 -8.06
N ASN A 148 35.96 -30.56 -7.19
CA ASN A 148 36.55 -29.75 -6.12
C ASN A 148 35.60 -29.76 -4.91
N GLU A 149 36.06 -30.35 -3.81
CA GLU A 149 35.44 -30.24 -2.49
C GLU A 149 35.69 -28.83 -1.95
N GLU A 150 34.64 -28.00 -1.85
CA GLU A 150 34.47 -26.93 -0.86
C GLU A 150 33.23 -26.09 -1.24
N ASP A 151 32.02 -26.52 -0.83
CA ASP A 151 30.88 -25.61 -0.48
C ASP A 151 29.57 -26.38 -0.20
N ARG A 152 29.61 -27.33 0.75
CA ARG A 152 28.39 -27.96 1.32
C ARG A 152 28.12 -27.53 2.75
N ARG A 153 28.04 -26.21 2.97
CA ARG A 153 27.36 -25.63 4.13
C ARG A 153 26.30 -24.61 3.69
N ARG A 154 25.39 -25.04 2.81
CA ARG A 154 24.03 -24.48 2.81
C ARG A 154 23.31 -25.17 3.96
N SER A 155 23.20 -24.47 5.09
CA SER A 155 22.33 -24.85 6.19
C SER A 155 20.96 -25.15 5.63
N GLU A 156 20.56 -26.42 5.71
CA GLU A 156 19.16 -26.80 5.79
C GLU A 156 18.57 -25.98 6.93
N ILE A 157 17.84 -24.91 6.59
CA ILE A 157 16.90 -24.31 7.52
C ILE A 157 15.74 -25.29 7.55
N THR A 158 15.88 -26.32 8.37
CA THR A 158 14.75 -27.04 8.92
C THR A 158 13.99 -25.99 9.71
N VAL A 159 12.84 -25.54 9.20
CA VAL A 159 11.90 -24.73 9.98
C VAL A 159 11.33 -25.68 11.02
N GLU A 160 12.04 -25.82 12.15
CA GLU A 160 11.42 -26.30 13.37
C GLU A 160 10.40 -25.22 13.77
N GLU A 161 9.12 -25.49 13.52
CA GLU A 161 8.01 -24.76 14.12
C GLU A 161 8.10 -24.94 15.64
N SER A 162 8.88 -24.07 16.29
CA SER A 162 8.89 -23.95 17.74
C SER A 162 7.60 -23.23 18.15
N PRO A 163 6.66 -23.89 18.86
CA PRO A 163 5.33 -23.35 19.14
C PRO A 163 5.31 -22.07 19.99
N GLY A 164 6.45 -21.62 20.52
CA GLY A 164 6.55 -20.47 21.43
C GLY A 164 6.91 -19.14 20.78
N HIS A 165 7.58 -19.12 19.61
CA HIS A 165 8.02 -17.85 18.99
C HIS A 165 6.84 -17.02 18.48
N ASP A 166 5.78 -17.69 18.04
CA ASP A 166 4.58 -17.02 17.55
C ASP A 166 3.82 -16.32 18.68
N GLU A 167 3.74 -16.93 19.86
CA GLU A 167 3.03 -16.34 21.01
C GLU A 167 3.70 -15.04 21.49
N GLU A 168 5.03 -15.02 21.57
CA GLU A 168 5.79 -13.82 21.90
C GLU A 168 5.62 -12.72 20.84
N PHE A 169 5.62 -13.10 19.56
CA PHE A 169 5.36 -12.19 18.46
C PHE A 169 3.96 -11.55 18.59
N TYR A 170 2.90 -12.34 18.67
CA TYR A 170 1.55 -11.80 18.78
C TYR A 170 1.38 -10.94 20.04
N THR A 171 1.96 -11.34 21.17
CA THR A 171 1.91 -10.56 22.43
C THR A 171 2.60 -9.20 22.29
N THR A 172 3.75 -9.14 21.60
CA THR A 172 4.52 -7.90 21.38
C THR A 172 3.75 -6.91 20.51
N PHE A 173 3.03 -7.39 19.49
CA PHE A 173 2.35 -6.52 18.53
C PHE A 173 0.86 -6.30 18.82
N ASP A 174 0.29 -7.03 19.79
CA ASP A 174 -1.14 -6.97 20.15
C ASP A 174 -1.53 -5.58 20.68
N PRO A 175 -2.49 -4.87 20.04
CA PRO A 175 -3.00 -3.60 20.54
C PRO A 175 -3.77 -3.69 21.85
N SER A 176 -4.29 -4.87 22.23
CA SER A 176 -5.11 -5.09 23.42
C SER A 176 -4.27 -5.04 24.71
N THR A 177 -3.01 -5.45 24.63
CA THR A 177 -2.07 -5.44 25.76
C THR A 177 -1.68 -4.02 26.17
N LYS A 178 -1.05 -3.89 27.34
CA LYS A 178 -0.57 -2.59 27.85
C LYS A 178 0.37 -1.95 26.83
N GLU A 179 0.23 -0.63 26.66
CA GLU A 179 1.07 0.11 25.72
C GLU A 179 2.56 -0.06 26.08
N HIS A 180 3.35 -0.54 25.12
CA HIS A 180 4.78 -0.71 25.26
C HIS A 180 5.51 -0.36 23.95
N CYS A 181 6.79 -0.05 24.08
CA CYS A 181 7.64 0.34 22.97
C CYS A 181 8.15 -0.90 22.23
N ILE A 182 7.96 -0.92 20.91
CA ILE A 182 8.46 -1.96 20.00
C ILE A 182 9.80 -1.51 19.39
N LYS A 183 9.85 -0.29 18.83
CA LYS A 183 11.06 0.23 18.17
C LYS A 183 11.22 1.74 18.38
N LYS A 184 12.46 2.19 18.53
CA LYS A 184 12.84 3.61 18.63
C LYS A 184 13.97 3.91 17.67
N GLY A 185 14.04 5.15 17.22
CA GLY A 185 15.14 5.61 16.37
C GLY A 185 14.94 7.04 15.90
N THR A 186 15.64 7.40 14.84
CA THR A 186 15.48 8.68 14.16
C THR A 186 15.12 8.46 12.71
N ILE A 187 14.14 9.22 12.21
CA ILE A 187 13.71 9.13 10.80
C ILE A 187 13.44 10.52 10.27
N SER A 188 13.84 10.77 9.02
CA SER A 188 13.45 11.97 8.29
C SER A 188 12.02 11.83 7.78
N VAL A 189 11.15 12.77 8.13
CA VAL A 189 9.74 12.77 7.69
C VAL A 189 9.49 13.93 6.74
N ARG A 190 8.80 13.67 5.63
CA ARG A 190 8.45 14.71 4.66
C ARG A 190 7.24 15.50 5.16
N VAL A 191 7.50 16.75 5.59
CA VAL A 191 6.47 17.64 6.15
C VAL A 191 6.11 18.76 5.19
N LYS A 192 4.83 19.10 5.12
CA LYS A 192 4.30 20.23 4.36
C LYS A 192 4.41 21.52 5.17
N ARG A 193 5.05 22.58 4.65
CA ARG A 193 5.01 23.90 5.30
C ARG A 193 3.73 24.65 4.94
N VAL A 194 3.00 25.08 5.97
CA VAL A 194 1.75 25.85 5.85
C VAL A 194 1.91 27.13 5.01
N ARG A 195 3.01 27.89 5.19
CA ARG A 195 3.17 29.21 4.55
C ARG A 195 3.60 29.20 3.08
N PHE A 196 4.09 28.10 2.53
CA PHE A 196 4.66 28.10 1.16
C PHE A 196 4.31 26.85 0.34
N ASN A 197 3.49 25.94 0.87
CA ASN A 197 3.16 24.67 0.23
C ASN A 197 4.37 23.79 -0.16
N ARG A 198 5.59 24.17 0.25
CA ARG A 198 6.83 23.44 0.00
C ARG A 198 6.94 22.28 0.97
N LYS A 199 7.23 21.10 0.42
CA LYS A 199 7.56 19.90 1.19
C LYS A 199 9.05 19.93 1.55
N LYS A 200 9.38 19.60 2.79
CA LYS A 200 10.78 19.43 3.21
C LYS A 200 10.92 18.18 4.07
N TRP A 201 12.06 17.53 3.98
CA TRP A 201 12.46 16.53 4.95
C TRP A 201 12.82 17.22 6.27
N LYS A 202 12.41 16.61 7.38
CA LYS A 202 12.76 17.05 8.72
C LYS A 202 12.98 15.81 9.59
N LEU A 203 14.09 15.78 10.32
CA LEU A 203 14.45 14.69 11.21
C LEU A 203 13.63 14.74 12.51
N PHE A 204 13.16 13.59 12.96
CA PHE A 204 12.41 13.39 14.21
C PHE A 204 12.98 12.21 14.98
N ARG A 205 12.85 12.25 16.31
CA ARG A 205 12.94 11.03 17.13
C ARG A 205 11.60 10.32 17.01
N VAL A 206 11.61 9.04 16.68
CA VAL A 206 10.42 8.22 16.49
C VAL A 206 10.33 7.11 17.51
N GLU A 207 9.10 6.74 17.84
CA GLU A 207 8.77 5.62 18.71
C GLU A 207 7.56 4.89 18.13
N LEU A 208 7.77 3.62 17.76
CA LEU A 208 6.71 2.68 17.46
C LEU A 208 6.38 1.92 18.73
N THR A 209 5.12 2.00 19.11
CA THR A 209 4.52 1.21 20.19
C THR A 209 3.54 0.23 19.59
N ASN A 210 3.03 -0.71 20.37
CA ASN A 210 1.95 -1.61 19.95
C ASN A 210 0.62 -0.88 19.65
N ARG A 211 0.50 0.45 19.84
CA ARG A 211 -0.72 1.23 19.55
C ARG A 211 -0.51 2.45 18.65
N TRP A 212 0.66 3.07 18.71
CA TRP A 212 0.95 4.37 18.11
C TRP A 212 2.29 4.39 17.40
N PHE A 213 2.37 5.15 16.31
CA PHE A 213 3.62 5.66 15.76
C PHE A 213 3.78 7.14 16.11
N LYS A 214 4.74 7.45 16.99
CA LYS A 214 4.93 8.77 17.62
C LYS A 214 6.16 9.48 17.07
N LEU A 215 6.03 10.78 16.83
CA LEU A 215 7.06 11.67 16.30
C LEU A 215 7.36 12.79 17.30
N TYR A 216 8.58 12.82 17.80
CA TYR A 216 9.07 13.80 18.76
C TYR A 216 10.06 14.77 18.11
N SER A 217 9.97 16.04 18.52
CA SER A 217 10.92 17.07 18.14
C SER A 217 12.29 16.77 18.76
N LEU A 218 13.33 16.66 17.93
CA LEU A 218 14.71 16.51 18.41
C LEU A 218 15.17 17.68 19.29
N LYS A 219 14.72 18.91 18.98
CA LYS A 219 15.15 20.11 19.71
C LYS A 219 14.50 20.25 21.08
N SER A 220 13.24 19.85 21.20
CA SER A 220 12.41 20.19 22.37
C SER A 220 11.89 18.98 23.12
N GLY A 221 12.13 17.75 22.63
CA GLY A 221 11.54 16.52 23.16
C GLY A 221 10.01 16.39 22.96
N ALA A 222 9.31 17.50 22.73
CA ALA A 222 7.85 17.54 22.60
C ALA A 222 7.31 16.62 21.50
N LEU A 223 6.24 15.90 21.83
CA LEU A 223 5.43 15.15 20.87
C LEU A 223 4.85 16.11 19.84
N LYS A 224 5.17 15.89 18.56
CA LYS A 224 4.70 16.71 17.45
C LYS A 224 3.55 16.06 16.71
N ARG A 225 3.52 14.74 16.66
CA ARG A 225 2.50 13.98 15.96
C ARG A 225 2.45 12.56 16.50
N GLN A 226 1.26 11.99 16.51
CA GLN A 226 1.01 10.58 16.80
C GLN A 226 0.05 10.03 15.74
N ILE A 227 0.34 8.85 15.23
CA ILE A 227 -0.49 8.14 14.26
C ILE A 227 -1.04 6.91 14.95
N ASP A 228 -2.37 6.79 14.94
CA ASP A 228 -3.09 5.62 15.42
C ASP A 228 -2.84 4.44 14.47
N LEU A 229 -2.26 3.36 14.98
CA LEU A 229 -1.97 2.19 14.17
C LEU A 229 -3.24 1.45 13.71
N ASN A 230 -4.39 1.66 14.36
CA ASN A 230 -5.67 1.12 13.87
C ASN A 230 -6.15 1.80 12.58
N LYS A 231 -5.57 2.95 12.25
CA LYS A 231 -5.84 3.70 11.01
C LYS A 231 -4.76 3.46 9.96
N VAL A 232 -3.71 2.71 10.28
CA VAL A 232 -2.69 2.32 9.31
C VAL A 232 -3.28 1.23 8.42
N VAL A 233 -3.09 1.41 7.12
CA VAL A 233 -3.54 0.52 6.07
C VAL A 233 -2.38 -0.34 5.60
N ASP A 234 -1.25 0.30 5.29
CA ASP A 234 -0.07 -0.38 4.77
C ASP A 234 1.18 0.48 4.96
N CYS A 235 2.33 -0.12 4.76
CA CYS A 235 3.63 0.50 4.72
C CYS A 235 4.42 -0.07 3.54
N VAL A 236 4.74 0.78 2.56
CA VAL A 236 5.41 0.37 1.31
C VAL A 236 6.69 1.13 1.10
N GLU A 237 7.64 0.52 0.40
CA GLU A 237 8.81 1.24 -0.10
C GLU A 237 8.39 2.41 -0.98
N GLY A 238 9.13 3.50 -0.86
CA GLY A 238 8.86 4.75 -1.55
C GLY A 238 9.26 4.65 -3.02
N PRO A 239 8.71 5.53 -3.88
CA PRO A 239 9.20 5.62 -5.25
C PRO A 239 10.63 6.18 -5.24
N SER A 240 11.56 5.36 -5.75
CA SER A 240 12.98 5.69 -5.98
C SER A 240 13.14 7.06 -6.60
N LEU A 241 13.61 8.05 -5.83
CA LEU A 241 14.06 9.31 -6.41
C LEU A 241 15.33 9.04 -7.25
N PRO A 242 15.47 9.62 -8.46
CA PRO A 242 16.51 9.20 -9.41
C PRO A 242 17.98 9.41 -9.01
N SER A 243 18.28 9.98 -7.83
CA SER A 243 19.62 10.52 -7.60
C SER A 243 20.30 10.22 -6.28
N GLU A 244 19.82 9.34 -5.40
CA GLU A 244 20.58 8.90 -4.21
C GLU A 244 19.81 7.81 -3.48
N LEU A 245 20.47 6.68 -3.19
CA LEU A 245 20.10 5.62 -2.23
C LEU A 245 18.71 5.82 -1.58
N ASP A 246 17.67 5.28 -2.20
CA ASP A 246 16.29 5.56 -1.79
C ASP A 246 15.87 4.71 -0.61
N THR A 247 16.33 5.08 0.59
CA THR A 247 15.88 4.49 1.85
C THR A 247 14.49 5.02 2.26
N ALA A 248 13.70 5.53 1.32
CA ALA A 248 12.40 6.12 1.63
C ALA A 248 11.29 5.08 1.62
N PHE A 249 10.34 5.22 2.52
CA PHE A 249 9.13 4.43 2.55
C PHE A 249 7.92 5.30 2.89
N VAL A 250 6.72 4.79 2.65
CA VAL A 250 5.46 5.50 2.85
C VAL A 250 4.58 4.71 3.81
N LEU A 251 4.31 5.31 4.97
CA LEU A 251 3.28 4.84 5.89
C LEU A 251 1.93 5.38 5.44
N ILE A 252 1.02 4.47 5.10
CA ILE A 252 -0.28 4.78 4.54
C ILE A 252 -1.33 4.56 5.61
N THR A 253 -2.13 5.60 5.84
CA THR A 253 -3.27 5.56 6.76
C THR A 253 -4.55 5.80 6.00
N LEU A 254 -5.69 5.66 6.68
CA LEU A 254 -7.00 5.90 6.09
C LEU A 254 -7.16 7.30 5.46
N ASN A 255 -6.43 8.29 5.98
CA ASN A 255 -6.64 9.70 5.62
C ASN A 255 -5.40 10.37 5.01
N GLU A 256 -4.23 9.74 5.12
CA GLU A 256 -2.97 10.39 4.73
C GLU A 256 -1.83 9.42 4.47
N ARG A 257 -0.84 9.92 3.72
CA ARG A 257 0.41 9.24 3.38
C ARG A 257 1.58 9.98 4.00
N VAL A 258 2.38 9.28 4.78
CA VAL A 258 3.52 9.84 5.49
C VAL A 258 4.79 9.27 4.90
N GLN A 259 5.54 10.12 4.19
CA GLN A 259 6.84 9.72 3.64
C GLN A 259 7.91 9.82 4.71
N LEU A 260 8.61 8.71 4.91
CA LEU A 260 9.61 8.44 5.93
C LEU A 260 10.91 8.05 5.23
N ARG A 261 12.05 8.45 5.79
CA ARG A 261 13.36 8.14 5.23
C ARG A 261 14.36 7.92 6.38
N PRO A 262 14.63 6.66 6.75
CA PRO A 262 15.73 6.30 7.64
C PRO A 262 17.10 6.55 6.99
N ASP A 263 18.17 6.39 7.76
CA ASP A 263 19.50 6.75 7.30
C ASP A 263 20.16 5.63 6.47
N THR A 264 19.68 4.39 6.60
CA THR A 264 20.16 3.22 5.85
C THR A 264 19.00 2.37 5.31
N GLU A 265 19.29 1.54 4.30
CA GLU A 265 18.34 0.57 3.74
C GLU A 265 17.95 -0.47 4.77
N GLN A 266 18.91 -0.98 5.56
CA GLN A 266 18.63 -1.91 6.64
C GLN A 266 17.64 -1.32 7.66
N GLU A 267 17.82 -0.06 8.05
CA GLU A 267 16.87 0.60 8.94
C GLU A 267 15.49 0.73 8.29
N MET A 268 15.41 1.05 6.99
CA MET A 268 14.14 1.07 6.25
C MET A 268 13.44 -0.28 6.32
N VAL A 269 14.14 -1.36 5.98
CA VAL A 269 13.61 -2.73 6.03
C VAL A 269 13.11 -3.05 7.44
N ASP A 270 13.92 -2.81 8.48
CA ASP A 270 13.50 -3.07 9.87
C ASP A 270 12.25 -2.27 10.28
N TRP A 271 12.14 -1.02 9.85
CA TRP A 271 10.98 -0.17 10.13
C TRP A 271 9.74 -0.69 9.41
N ILE A 272 9.86 -1.08 8.15
CA ILE A 272 8.76 -1.68 7.36
C ILE A 272 8.32 -2.98 8.01
N ILE A 273 9.25 -3.88 8.38
CA ILE A 273 8.95 -5.14 9.07
C ILE A 273 8.18 -4.84 10.36
N SER A 274 8.70 -3.97 11.22
CA SER A 274 8.05 -3.66 12.50
C SER A 274 6.64 -3.09 12.30
N LEU A 275 6.43 -2.24 11.29
CA LEU A 275 5.12 -1.68 10.97
C LEU A 275 4.19 -2.74 10.38
N LYS A 276 4.65 -3.57 9.44
CA LYS A 276 3.85 -4.65 8.86
C LYS A 276 3.45 -5.70 9.90
N SER A 277 4.33 -6.03 10.85
CA SER A 277 3.99 -6.87 12.00
C SER A 277 2.84 -6.30 12.82
N THR A 278 2.82 -4.98 13.06
CA THR A 278 1.68 -4.34 13.76
C THR A 278 0.37 -4.43 12.97
N ILE A 279 0.42 -4.38 11.63
CA ILE A 279 -0.75 -4.49 10.76
C ILE A 279 -1.27 -5.93 10.75
N LEU A 280 -0.38 -6.90 10.53
CA LEU A 280 -0.69 -8.32 10.46
C LEU A 280 -1.39 -8.81 11.74
N VAL A 281 -0.88 -8.44 12.92
CA VAL A 281 -1.52 -8.83 14.19
C VAL A 281 -2.93 -8.24 14.32
N ARG A 282 -3.14 -7.00 13.87
CA ARG A 282 -4.48 -6.38 13.88
C ARG A 282 -5.43 -7.09 12.94
N GLU A 283 -4.97 -7.41 11.73
CA GLU A 283 -5.78 -8.14 10.74
C GLU A 283 -6.22 -9.49 11.28
N LYS A 284 -5.30 -10.25 11.89
CA LYS A 284 -5.61 -11.53 12.53
C LYS A 284 -6.68 -11.37 13.61
N LEU A 285 -6.52 -10.40 14.50
CA LEU A 285 -7.50 -10.13 15.57
C LEU A 285 -8.87 -9.70 15.01
N THR A 286 -8.91 -8.93 13.92
CA THR A 286 -10.18 -8.53 13.28
C THR A 286 -10.84 -9.66 12.48
N GLY A 287 -10.07 -10.62 11.97
CA GLY A 287 -10.57 -11.78 11.23
C GLY A 287 -11.03 -12.95 12.12
N THR A 288 -10.94 -12.82 13.44
CA THR A 288 -11.36 -13.86 14.40
C THR A 288 -12.80 -13.67 14.92
N HIS A 289 -13.67 -13.02 14.14
CA HIS A 289 -15.08 -12.79 14.49
C HIS A 289 -16.05 -13.32 13.44
#